data_AF-A0A4Y3HQE1-F1
#
_entry.id   AF-A0A4Y3HQE1-F1
#
_cell.length_a   1.000
_cell.length_b   1.000
_cell.length_c   1.000
_cell.angle_alpha   90.00
_cell.angle_beta   90.00
_cell.angle_gamma   90.00
#
_symmetry.space_group_name_H-M   'P 1'
#
loop_
_entity.id
_entity.type
_entity.pdbx_description
1 polymer ?
#
loop_
_entity_poly.entity_id
_entity_poly.type
_entity_poly.pdbx_seq_one_letter_code
_entity_poly.pdbx_strand_id
1 'polypeptide(L)'
;MHTKNKIAAVVVSALVAGLAGCSTVSSPDTASAIKAPSANNDPQLAVQYNLDVNKVPAENFDLSKFKLNTPRDDNKPERAGKVMEIYKPMLNDKAKPFSDSEWFYTDSVTGAMVFASPNKAMTTPNSKNARSELRAMLSDDYSSSKNNFTIASTDNAEAYGAIGGHMSATLSVDWVSTSGDYKKNGAFATVIGQIHGSKNEPLKIMYRKLPEHEYGSVYWNYETNALGDDYSQRRDIRHEVFGQSGLRQGSKDPVTGIKLGEIFSYDVNVEGDIMHLTFTKNPGKPNQEIKTFDIDLAKGKYQGDKYDQGYANDWMYFKAGTYNQCNTGSSGCSNNGIEAGDYAKVSFFQFSLDQ
;
A
#
# COMPACT_ATOMS: atom_id res chain seq x y z
N MET A 1 56.78 47.53 11.78
CA MET A 1 56.56 49.00 11.67
C MET A 1 55.45 49.20 10.64
N HIS A 2 54.40 50.02 10.82
CA HIS A 2 54.12 51.01 11.87
C HIS A 2 52.71 50.89 12.48
N THR A 3 52.62 51.45 13.68
CA THR A 3 51.43 51.73 14.49
C THR A 3 50.68 53.01 14.09
N LYS A 4 49.35 53.01 14.28
CA LYS A 4 48.50 54.15 14.77
C LYS A 4 48.43 55.41 13.85
N ASN A 5 47.43 56.32 13.91
CA ASN A 5 46.28 56.62 14.78
C ASN A 5 45.10 57.09 13.88
N LYS A 6 43.82 56.79 14.17
CA LYS A 6 42.84 57.59 14.95
C LYS A 6 42.78 59.11 14.63
N ILE A 7 41.59 59.57 14.20
CA ILE A 7 40.75 60.67 14.75
C ILE A 7 39.71 61.12 13.68
N ALA A 8 38.53 61.68 13.98
CA ALA A 8 37.40 61.23 14.82
C ALA A 8 36.19 62.21 14.61
N ALA A 9 34.94 61.72 14.58
CA ALA A 9 33.75 62.60 14.61
C ALA A 9 32.52 61.90 15.24
N VAL A 10 31.89 62.59 16.19
CA VAL A 10 30.63 62.21 16.85
C VAL A 10 29.54 63.19 16.43
N VAL A 11 28.34 62.71 16.12
CA VAL A 11 27.12 63.53 16.06
C VAL A 11 25.99 62.79 16.80
N VAL A 12 25.07 63.57 17.37
CA VAL A 12 24.27 63.21 18.55
C VAL A 12 22.89 62.63 18.21
N SER A 13 22.47 61.74 19.11
CA SER A 13 21.16 61.13 19.35
C SER A 13 19.91 61.95 18.99
N ALA A 14 18.86 61.21 18.60
CA ALA A 14 17.48 61.51 18.98
C ALA A 14 16.82 60.23 19.52
N LEU A 15 16.47 60.21 20.81
CA LEU A 15 15.64 59.17 21.41
C LEU A 15 14.17 59.60 21.36
N VAL A 16 13.28 58.66 21.02
CA VAL A 16 11.87 58.72 21.43
C VAL A 16 11.55 57.38 22.09
N ALA A 17 11.13 57.41 23.34
CA ALA A 17 10.71 56.23 24.10
C ALA A 17 9.17 56.22 24.22
N GLY A 18 8.54 55.05 24.09
CA GLY A 18 7.08 54.94 24.02
C GLY A 18 6.53 53.52 24.18
N LEU A 19 6.72 52.95 25.38
CA LEU A 19 5.85 51.97 26.05
C LEU A 19 5.26 50.76 25.28
N ALA A 20 5.82 49.60 25.61
CA ALA A 20 5.20 48.29 25.81
C ALA A 20 3.73 48.04 25.41
N GLY A 21 3.53 47.01 24.58
CA GLY A 21 2.30 46.24 24.47
C GLY A 21 2.60 44.79 24.09
N CYS A 22 2.51 43.87 25.06
CA CYS A 22 2.60 42.43 24.76
C CYS A 22 1.31 41.94 24.10
N SER A 23 1.41 41.28 22.94
CA SER A 23 0.41 40.33 22.45
C SER A 23 1.08 39.32 21.52
N THR A 24 1.18 38.07 21.99
CA THR A 24 1.68 36.93 21.22
C THR A 24 0.61 36.41 20.27
N VAL A 25 0.91 36.38 18.97
CA VAL A 25 0.33 35.38 18.05
C VAL A 25 1.44 34.85 17.15
N SER A 26 2.10 33.80 17.60
CA SER A 26 2.84 32.91 16.71
C SER A 26 1.81 32.07 15.96
N SER A 27 1.49 32.45 14.73
CA SER A 27 0.73 31.59 13.81
C SER A 27 1.46 30.25 13.69
N PRO A 28 0.80 29.10 13.83
CA PRO A 28 1.43 27.84 13.48
C PRO A 28 1.61 27.82 11.96
N ASP A 29 2.84 27.60 11.51
CA ASP A 29 3.09 27.30 10.10
C ASP A 29 2.27 26.06 9.72
N THR A 30 1.23 26.25 8.91
CA THR A 30 0.60 25.16 8.19
C THR A 30 1.61 24.69 7.14
N ALA A 31 2.47 23.77 7.55
CA ALA A 31 3.23 22.93 6.63
C ALA A 31 2.22 22.23 5.72
N SER A 32 2.00 22.82 4.54
CA SER A 32 1.03 22.31 3.57
C SER A 32 1.57 20.97 3.07
N ALA A 33 1.02 19.88 3.61
CA ALA A 33 1.43 18.54 3.27
C ALA A 33 1.29 18.36 1.75
N ILE A 34 2.43 18.16 1.07
CA ILE A 34 2.50 18.13 -0.40
C ILE A 34 1.94 16.78 -0.88
N LYS A 35 0.61 16.69 -0.92
CA LYS A 35 -0.11 15.63 -1.61
C LYS A 35 0.34 15.62 -3.06
N ALA A 36 1.02 14.54 -3.47
CA ALA A 36 1.24 14.30 -4.88
C ALA A 36 -0.13 14.20 -5.60
N PRO A 37 -0.34 14.91 -6.73
CA PRO A 37 -1.59 14.86 -7.47
C PRO A 37 -1.88 13.43 -7.94
N SER A 38 -3.16 13.09 -8.09
CA SER A 38 -3.59 11.78 -8.60
C SER A 38 -3.35 11.70 -10.10
N ALA A 39 -3.04 10.50 -10.60
CA ALA A 39 -2.83 10.30 -12.03
C ALA A 39 -4.15 10.46 -12.80
N ASN A 40 -5.26 10.07 -12.17
CA ASN A 40 -6.62 10.39 -12.58
C ASN A 40 -7.07 11.72 -11.96
N ASN A 41 -7.57 12.63 -12.79
CA ASN A 41 -8.21 13.88 -12.38
C ASN A 41 -9.56 14.09 -13.09
N ASP A 42 -10.23 12.99 -13.45
CA ASP A 42 -11.55 13.03 -14.11
C ASP A 42 -12.67 12.98 -13.04
N PRO A 43 -13.42 14.07 -12.84
CA PRO A 43 -14.51 14.10 -11.86
C PRO A 43 -15.69 13.19 -12.23
N GLN A 44 -15.79 12.69 -13.48
CA GLN A 44 -16.82 11.72 -13.84
C GLN A 44 -16.61 10.38 -13.13
N LEU A 45 -15.39 10.06 -12.68
CA LEU A 45 -15.10 8.83 -11.93
C LEU A 45 -15.87 8.77 -10.60
N ALA A 46 -16.05 9.91 -9.92
CA ALA A 46 -16.84 9.98 -8.69
C ALA A 46 -18.30 9.58 -8.94
N VAL A 47 -18.88 10.05 -10.05
CA VAL A 47 -20.25 9.68 -10.46
C VAL A 47 -20.32 8.23 -10.94
N GLN A 48 -19.36 7.79 -11.77
CA GLN A 48 -19.29 6.44 -12.32
C GLN A 48 -19.23 5.36 -11.24
N TYR A 49 -18.47 5.61 -10.16
CA TYR A 49 -18.26 4.66 -9.07
C TYR A 49 -19.10 4.96 -7.82
N ASN A 50 -19.98 5.97 -7.88
CA ASN A 50 -20.86 6.39 -6.77
C ASN A 50 -20.08 6.71 -5.48
N LEU A 51 -19.09 7.62 -5.59
CA LEU A 51 -18.22 8.07 -4.52
C LEU A 51 -18.47 9.56 -4.22
N ASP A 52 -18.50 9.94 -2.93
CA ASP A 52 -18.60 11.35 -2.53
C ASP A 52 -17.20 11.89 -2.17
N VAL A 53 -16.76 12.92 -2.89
CA VAL A 53 -15.44 13.57 -2.72
C VAL A 53 -15.28 14.27 -1.35
N ASN A 54 -16.38 14.53 -0.63
CA ASN A 54 -16.39 15.20 0.67
C ASN A 54 -16.42 14.22 1.85
N LYS A 55 -16.52 12.92 1.56
CA LYS A 55 -16.60 11.83 2.54
C LYS A 55 -15.24 11.20 2.76
N VAL A 56 -14.94 10.73 3.98
CA VAL A 56 -13.68 10.01 4.22
C VAL A 56 -13.79 8.55 3.74
N PRO A 57 -12.68 7.79 3.61
CA PRO A 57 -12.73 6.46 2.99
C PRO A 57 -13.74 5.49 3.62
N ALA A 58 -13.85 5.46 4.96
CA ALA A 58 -14.79 4.58 5.68
C ALA A 58 -16.28 5.00 5.58
N GLU A 59 -16.59 6.08 4.85
CA GLU A 59 -17.96 6.47 4.50
C GLU A 59 -18.31 6.15 3.04
N ASN A 60 -17.32 6.09 2.13
CA ASN A 60 -17.49 5.64 0.74
C ASN A 60 -17.34 4.11 0.59
N PHE A 61 -16.59 3.46 1.48
CA PHE A 61 -16.24 2.03 1.42
C PHE A 61 -16.57 1.34 2.75
N ASP A 62 -17.03 0.09 2.70
CA ASP A 62 -17.17 -0.72 3.92
C ASP A 62 -15.80 -1.20 4.40
N LEU A 63 -15.27 -0.49 5.40
CA LEU A 63 -14.02 -0.84 6.08
C LEU A 63 -14.26 -1.53 7.43
N SER A 64 -15.50 -1.96 7.72
CA SER A 64 -15.92 -2.48 9.04
C SER A 64 -15.22 -3.78 9.45
N LYS A 65 -14.64 -4.50 8.49
CA LYS A 65 -13.81 -5.71 8.69
C LYS A 65 -12.30 -5.43 8.63
N PHE A 66 -11.81 -4.19 8.77
CA PHE A 66 -10.38 -3.88 8.56
C PHE A 66 -9.71 -3.08 9.69
N LYS A 67 -8.41 -3.30 9.88
CA LYS A 67 -7.49 -2.31 10.45
C LYS A 67 -6.61 -1.73 9.34
N LEU A 68 -6.06 -0.53 9.56
CA LEU A 68 -5.10 0.11 8.67
C LEU A 68 -3.73 0.22 9.37
N ASN A 69 -2.66 -0.18 8.67
CA ASN A 69 -1.30 0.24 8.99
C ASN A 69 -0.97 1.48 8.13
N THR A 70 -0.50 2.57 8.75
CA THR A 70 -0.01 3.77 8.02
C THR A 70 1.52 3.86 8.12
N PRO A 71 2.21 4.55 7.19
CA PRO A 71 3.67 4.66 7.18
C PRO A 71 4.15 5.77 8.14
N ARG A 72 3.71 5.70 9.40
CA ARG A 72 4.11 6.60 10.49
C ARG A 72 4.53 5.80 11.71
N ASP A 73 5.35 6.42 12.55
CA ASP A 73 5.54 6.00 13.93
C ASP A 73 4.22 6.15 14.72
N ASP A 74 3.93 5.17 15.57
CA ASP A 74 2.79 5.26 16.49
C ASP A 74 3.03 6.35 17.54
N ASN A 75 2.05 7.21 17.75
CA ASN A 75 2.16 8.37 18.63
C ASN A 75 1.80 8.06 20.09
N LYS A 76 1.34 6.84 20.39
CA LYS A 76 1.02 6.41 21.76
C LYS A 76 2.29 5.98 22.50
N PRO A 77 2.57 6.49 23.72
CA PRO A 77 3.80 6.17 24.46
C PRO A 77 4.08 4.67 24.63
N GLU A 78 3.04 3.86 24.88
CA GLU A 78 3.13 2.39 25.03
C GLU A 78 3.37 1.64 23.70
N ARG A 79 3.33 2.37 22.58
CA ARG A 79 3.63 1.90 21.23
C ARG A 79 4.80 2.64 20.56
N ALA A 80 5.57 3.44 21.31
CA ALA A 80 6.76 4.12 20.81
C ALA A 80 7.70 3.15 20.05
N GLY A 81 8.16 3.56 18.86
CA GLY A 81 9.00 2.75 17.99
C GLY A 81 8.28 1.61 17.25
N LYS A 82 6.94 1.60 17.23
CA LYS A 82 6.12 0.69 16.40
C LYS A 82 5.46 1.47 15.27
N VAL A 83 5.06 0.76 14.22
CA VAL A 83 4.21 1.33 13.16
C VAL A 83 2.83 1.70 13.73
N MET A 84 2.30 2.83 13.27
CA MET A 84 0.96 3.30 13.60
C MET A 84 -0.11 2.32 13.10
N GLU A 85 -1.04 1.98 13.99
CA GLU A 85 -2.19 1.12 13.68
C GLU A 85 -3.51 1.80 14.01
N ILE A 86 -4.35 1.94 12.99
CA ILE A 86 -5.73 2.41 13.14
C ILE A 86 -6.61 1.18 13.20
N TYR A 87 -7.03 0.84 14.42
CA TYR A 87 -7.88 -0.32 14.68
C TYR A 87 -9.31 -0.13 14.12
N LYS A 88 -9.99 -1.25 13.88
CA LYS A 88 -11.34 -1.35 13.32
C LYS A 88 -12.34 -0.30 13.85
N PRO A 89 -12.45 -0.03 15.17
CA PRO A 89 -13.39 0.97 15.69
C PRO A 89 -12.96 2.41 15.40
N MET A 90 -11.66 2.69 15.31
CA MET A 90 -11.13 4.02 14.98
C MET A 90 -11.23 4.32 13.48
N LEU A 91 -11.01 3.31 12.63
CA LEU A 91 -11.12 3.45 11.18
C LEU A 91 -12.57 3.78 10.77
N ASN A 92 -13.54 3.16 11.44
CA ASN A 92 -14.97 3.23 11.12
C ASN A 92 -15.80 4.08 12.12
N ASP A 93 -15.15 4.90 12.96
CA ASP A 93 -15.82 5.74 13.95
C ASP A 93 -16.83 6.66 13.27
N LYS A 94 -18.12 6.64 13.68
CA LYS A 94 -19.17 7.41 12.98
C LYS A 94 -19.18 8.90 13.29
N ALA A 95 -18.43 9.35 14.30
CA ALA A 95 -18.30 10.77 14.66
C ALA A 95 -16.96 11.36 14.20
N LYS A 96 -15.91 10.55 14.12
CA LYS A 96 -14.54 10.94 13.72
C LYS A 96 -13.87 9.83 12.89
N PRO A 97 -14.43 9.46 11.72
CA PRO A 97 -13.87 8.39 10.90
C PRO A 97 -12.47 8.77 10.40
N PHE A 98 -11.56 7.79 10.33
CA PHE A 98 -10.15 8.09 10.13
C PHE A 98 -9.82 8.54 8.71
N SER A 99 -8.97 9.57 8.61
CA SER A 99 -8.33 10.04 7.38
C SER A 99 -6.98 10.65 7.74
N ASP A 100 -5.98 10.43 6.87
CA ASP A 100 -4.62 10.96 6.96
C ASP A 100 -4.31 11.66 5.63
N SER A 101 -4.08 12.97 5.67
CA SER A 101 -3.90 13.79 4.47
C SER A 101 -2.67 13.46 3.63
N GLU A 102 -1.73 12.65 4.11
CA GLU A 102 -0.55 12.23 3.33
C GLU A 102 -0.68 10.78 2.85
N TRP A 103 -1.22 9.89 3.68
CA TRP A 103 -1.05 8.44 3.46
C TRP A 103 -2.33 7.63 3.30
N PHE A 104 -3.49 8.15 3.73
CA PHE A 104 -4.77 7.45 3.60
C PHE A 104 -5.95 8.43 3.58
N TYR A 105 -6.46 8.78 2.39
CA TYR A 105 -7.46 9.84 2.25
C TYR A 105 -8.40 9.60 1.07
N THR A 106 -9.50 10.35 1.02
CA THR A 106 -10.36 10.44 -0.17
C THR A 106 -9.79 11.45 -1.16
N ASP A 107 -9.63 11.06 -2.41
CA ASP A 107 -9.25 11.96 -3.49
C ASP A 107 -10.36 12.99 -3.75
N SER A 108 -10.02 14.29 -3.71
CA SER A 108 -10.99 15.38 -3.76
C SER A 108 -11.60 15.65 -5.15
N VAL A 109 -11.16 14.93 -6.19
CA VAL A 109 -11.70 15.05 -7.55
C VAL A 109 -12.52 13.82 -7.91
N THR A 110 -12.02 12.64 -7.55
CA THR A 110 -12.54 11.34 -8.01
C THR A 110 -13.28 10.55 -6.92
N GLY A 111 -13.15 10.92 -5.65
CA GLY A 111 -13.77 10.22 -4.51
C GLY A 111 -13.07 8.92 -4.12
N ALA A 112 -11.99 8.54 -4.82
CA ALA A 112 -11.26 7.30 -4.61
C ALA A 112 -10.61 7.24 -3.21
N MET A 113 -10.55 6.03 -2.64
CA MET A 113 -9.77 5.75 -1.43
C MET A 113 -8.29 5.61 -1.82
N VAL A 114 -7.50 6.62 -1.45
CA VAL A 114 -6.07 6.72 -1.78
C VAL A 114 -5.22 6.12 -0.67
N PHE A 115 -4.29 5.26 -1.05
CA PHE A 115 -3.19 4.79 -0.21
C PHE A 115 -1.87 5.30 -0.76
N ALA A 116 -1.05 5.92 0.08
CA ALA A 116 0.32 6.32 -0.28
C ALA A 116 1.33 5.83 0.76
N SER A 117 2.56 5.52 0.32
CA SER A 117 3.66 5.14 1.21
C SER A 117 5.00 5.66 0.68
N PRO A 118 5.85 6.29 1.51
CA PRO A 118 7.23 6.59 1.13
C PRO A 118 8.05 5.29 0.97
N ASN A 119 9.27 5.42 0.45
CA ASN A 119 10.22 4.31 0.34
C ASN A 119 10.75 3.82 1.70
N LYS A 120 10.74 4.67 2.73
CA LYS A 120 11.13 4.34 4.10
C LYS A 120 10.24 5.08 5.11
N ALA A 121 9.70 4.30 6.03
CA ALA A 121 9.00 4.74 7.23
C ALA A 121 9.21 3.68 8.33
N MET A 122 8.55 3.84 9.48
CA MET A 122 8.43 2.77 10.47
C MET A 122 7.70 1.55 9.86
N THR A 123 8.10 0.34 10.24
CA THR A 123 7.63 -0.92 9.63
C THR A 123 7.17 -1.92 10.69
N THR A 124 6.40 -2.93 10.26
CA THR A 124 6.07 -4.08 11.11
C THR A 124 7.31 -4.96 11.32
N PRO A 125 7.51 -5.61 12.48
CA PRO A 125 8.78 -6.28 12.85
C PRO A 125 9.38 -7.24 11.81
N ASN A 126 8.54 -7.94 11.03
CA ASN A 126 8.97 -8.94 10.04
C ASN A 126 9.14 -8.37 8.62
N SER A 127 9.03 -7.06 8.42
CA SER A 127 9.11 -6.40 7.11
C SER A 127 10.10 -5.24 7.10
N LYS A 128 10.73 -5.01 5.95
CA LYS A 128 11.63 -3.87 5.70
C LYS A 128 10.98 -2.80 4.79
N ASN A 129 9.70 -2.99 4.48
CA ASN A 129 8.95 -2.26 3.47
C ASN A 129 7.83 -1.46 4.16
N ALA A 130 7.78 -0.16 3.86
CA ALA A 130 6.72 0.74 4.34
C ALA A 130 5.38 0.44 3.65
N ARG A 131 4.28 0.84 4.27
CA ARG A 131 2.92 0.58 3.75
C ARG A 131 1.91 1.60 4.23
N SER A 132 0.92 1.87 3.38
CA SER A 132 -0.42 2.27 3.79
C SER A 132 -1.36 1.16 3.30
N GLU A 133 -1.82 0.31 4.20
CA GLU A 133 -2.39 -0.99 3.83
C GLU A 133 -3.40 -1.50 4.86
N LEU A 134 -4.56 -1.96 4.37
CA LEU A 134 -5.60 -2.61 5.14
C LEU A 134 -5.22 -4.06 5.46
N ARG A 135 -5.64 -4.56 6.63
CA ARG A 135 -5.60 -5.97 7.03
C ARG A 135 -6.98 -6.40 7.50
N ALA A 136 -7.54 -7.45 6.90
CA ALA A 136 -8.84 -8.02 7.28
C ALA A 136 -8.84 -8.50 8.74
N MET A 137 -9.91 -8.24 9.48
CA MET A 137 -10.08 -8.36 10.92
C MET A 137 -11.49 -8.90 11.20
N LEU A 138 -11.68 -10.22 11.01
CA LEU A 138 -13.01 -10.85 11.13
C LEU A 138 -13.53 -10.89 12.58
N SER A 139 -12.66 -10.70 13.57
CA SER A 139 -12.99 -10.61 15.00
C SER A 139 -12.50 -9.29 15.60
N ASP A 140 -13.09 -8.89 16.74
CA ASP A 140 -12.56 -7.80 17.57
C ASP A 140 -11.38 -8.26 18.44
N ASP A 141 -11.32 -9.55 18.78
CA ASP A 141 -10.14 -10.15 19.42
C ASP A 141 -9.11 -10.51 18.36
N TYR A 142 -7.98 -9.78 18.38
CA TYR A 142 -6.85 -10.01 17.48
C TYR A 142 -6.28 -11.43 17.58
N SER A 143 -6.31 -12.03 18.77
CA SER A 143 -5.71 -13.33 19.08
C SER A 143 -6.60 -14.54 18.78
N SER A 144 -7.89 -14.31 18.52
CA SER A 144 -8.85 -15.37 18.21
C SER A 144 -8.59 -16.00 16.82
N SER A 145 -8.77 -17.31 16.70
CA SER A 145 -8.86 -18.00 15.40
C SER A 145 -9.93 -17.36 14.50
N LYS A 146 -11.04 -16.89 15.09
CA LYS A 146 -12.13 -16.20 14.41
C LYS A 146 -11.76 -14.87 13.75
N ASN A 147 -10.54 -14.40 13.93
CA ASN A 147 -10.00 -13.19 13.30
C ASN A 147 -9.44 -13.42 11.88
N ASN A 148 -9.37 -14.68 11.45
CA ASN A 148 -8.75 -15.12 10.20
C ASN A 148 -9.68 -16.12 9.48
N PHE A 149 -9.38 -16.43 8.22
CA PHE A 149 -10.05 -17.50 7.47
C PHE A 149 -9.11 -18.68 7.22
N THR A 150 -9.66 -19.79 6.75
CA THR A 150 -8.91 -20.98 6.29
C THR A 150 -9.50 -21.49 4.98
N ILE A 151 -8.87 -22.49 4.35
CA ILE A 151 -9.48 -23.18 3.19
C ILE A 151 -10.35 -24.36 3.68
N ALA A 152 -11.15 -24.95 2.79
CA ALA A 152 -12.13 -25.96 3.19
C ALA A 152 -11.50 -27.27 3.70
N SER A 153 -10.32 -27.65 3.22
CA SER A 153 -9.59 -28.84 3.67
C SER A 153 -8.84 -28.65 5.00
N THR A 154 -8.92 -27.48 5.64
CA THR A 154 -8.20 -27.23 6.89
C THR A 154 -8.81 -28.02 8.04
N ASP A 155 -7.96 -28.72 8.81
CA ASP A 155 -8.39 -29.42 10.03
C ASP A 155 -9.09 -28.42 10.98
N ASN A 156 -10.37 -28.69 11.29
CA ASN A 156 -11.22 -27.84 12.14
C ASN A 156 -11.38 -26.39 11.58
N ALA A 157 -11.57 -26.26 10.26
CA ALA A 157 -11.84 -24.99 9.58
C ALA A 157 -12.99 -24.17 10.19
N GLU A 158 -14.00 -24.83 10.76
CA GLU A 158 -15.15 -24.23 11.43
C GLU A 158 -14.81 -23.45 12.71
N ALA A 159 -13.60 -23.62 13.26
CA ALA A 159 -13.11 -22.83 14.39
C ALA A 159 -12.60 -21.43 14.01
N TYR A 160 -12.50 -21.13 12.71
CA TYR A 160 -12.04 -19.84 12.18
C TYR A 160 -13.20 -18.89 11.88
N GLY A 161 -12.90 -17.70 11.37
CA GLY A 161 -13.88 -16.64 11.14
C GLY A 161 -14.70 -16.84 9.87
N ALA A 162 -14.06 -17.43 8.85
CA ALA A 162 -14.64 -17.81 7.58
C ALA A 162 -13.90 -19.02 6.99
N ILE A 163 -14.54 -19.72 6.06
CA ILE A 163 -13.92 -20.71 5.19
C ILE A 163 -13.92 -20.11 3.78
N GLY A 164 -12.74 -19.88 3.21
CA GLY A 164 -12.58 -19.11 1.98
C GLY A 164 -12.87 -17.61 2.17
N GLY A 165 -13.22 -16.95 1.07
CA GLY A 165 -13.57 -15.53 1.05
C GLY A 165 -13.27 -14.84 -0.27
N HIS A 166 -13.94 -13.71 -0.50
CA HIS A 166 -13.90 -12.97 -1.76
C HIS A 166 -13.47 -11.51 -1.54
N MET A 167 -12.32 -11.12 -2.07
CA MET A 167 -11.83 -9.73 -2.07
C MET A 167 -11.72 -9.22 -3.51
N SER A 168 -12.44 -8.13 -3.81
CA SER A 168 -12.48 -7.54 -5.16
C SER A 168 -12.13 -6.05 -5.12
N ALA A 169 -11.43 -5.55 -6.13
CA ALA A 169 -11.00 -4.16 -6.21
C ALA A 169 -10.92 -3.63 -7.64
N THR A 170 -11.49 -2.45 -7.88
CA THR A 170 -11.25 -1.61 -9.08
C THR A 170 -10.38 -0.42 -8.68
N LEU A 171 -9.20 -0.26 -9.29
CA LEU A 171 -8.18 0.68 -8.84
C LEU A 171 -7.32 1.25 -9.99
N SER A 172 -6.56 2.30 -9.70
CA SER A 172 -5.38 2.73 -10.46
C SER A 172 -4.14 2.73 -9.57
N VAL A 173 -2.98 2.37 -10.15
CA VAL A 173 -1.69 2.69 -9.53
C VAL A 173 -1.27 4.04 -10.08
N ASP A 174 -1.19 5.05 -9.21
CA ASP A 174 -0.96 6.44 -9.63
C ASP A 174 0.53 6.77 -9.65
N TRP A 175 1.31 6.13 -8.78
CA TRP A 175 2.75 6.30 -8.72
C TRP A 175 3.47 5.07 -8.14
N VAL A 176 4.70 4.84 -8.61
CA VAL A 176 5.70 3.98 -7.96
C VAL A 176 7.05 4.68 -7.98
N SER A 177 7.91 4.33 -7.03
CA SER A 177 9.22 4.97 -6.87
C SER A 177 10.01 4.98 -8.17
N THR A 178 10.67 6.10 -8.46
CA THR A 178 11.55 6.26 -9.63
C THR A 178 13.03 6.02 -9.31
N SER A 179 13.39 5.83 -8.04
CA SER A 179 14.72 5.41 -7.59
C SER A 179 14.77 3.91 -7.28
N GLY A 180 15.96 3.30 -7.34
CA GLY A 180 16.19 1.89 -6.98
C GLY A 180 17.24 1.16 -7.83
N ASP A 181 17.70 0.00 -7.37
CA ASP A 181 18.55 -0.91 -8.15
C ASP A 181 17.68 -1.72 -9.12
N TYR A 182 17.84 -1.48 -10.42
CA TYR A 182 17.13 -2.19 -11.49
C TYR A 182 17.26 -3.72 -11.42
N LYS A 183 18.30 -4.27 -10.80
CA LYS A 183 18.48 -5.72 -10.61
C LYS A 183 17.52 -6.31 -9.57
N LYS A 184 16.87 -5.47 -8.75
CA LYS A 184 15.97 -5.86 -7.66
C LYS A 184 14.52 -5.76 -8.12
N ASN A 185 13.77 -6.86 -7.99
CA ASN A 185 12.35 -6.88 -8.37
C ASN A 185 11.46 -6.02 -7.45
N GLY A 186 11.94 -5.64 -6.26
CA GLY A 186 11.25 -4.70 -5.37
C GLY A 186 11.47 -3.23 -5.73
N ALA A 187 12.51 -2.90 -6.51
CA ALA A 187 12.69 -1.54 -7.03
C ALA A 187 11.55 -1.20 -8.02
N PHE A 188 11.05 0.03 -7.92
CA PHE A 188 9.96 0.57 -8.75
C PHE A 188 8.64 -0.23 -8.69
N ALA A 189 8.39 -0.91 -7.57
CA ALA A 189 7.25 -1.82 -7.41
C ALA A 189 6.45 -1.58 -6.12
N THR A 190 5.15 -1.82 -6.18
CA THR A 190 4.27 -1.90 -5.01
C THR A 190 3.38 -3.14 -5.08
N VAL A 191 3.01 -3.65 -3.91
CA VAL A 191 1.99 -4.69 -3.77
C VAL A 191 0.64 -4.00 -3.51
N ILE A 192 -0.39 -4.40 -4.25
CA ILE A 192 -1.72 -3.77 -4.25
C ILE A 192 -2.82 -4.62 -3.58
N GLY A 193 -2.60 -5.93 -3.46
CA GLY A 193 -3.51 -6.88 -2.85
C GLY A 193 -2.78 -8.16 -2.45
N GLN A 194 -3.16 -8.79 -1.34
CA GLN A 194 -2.52 -9.99 -0.81
C GLN A 194 -3.52 -10.92 -0.12
N ILE A 195 -3.15 -12.20 -0.07
CA ILE A 195 -3.51 -13.11 1.02
C ILE A 195 -2.21 -13.41 1.75
N HIS A 196 -2.21 -13.29 3.07
CA HIS A 196 -1.07 -13.59 3.93
C HIS A 196 -1.47 -14.70 4.92
N GLY A 197 -0.67 -15.76 5.00
CA GLY A 197 -0.83 -16.86 5.95
C GLY A 197 -0.25 -16.53 7.34
N SER A 198 0.04 -17.54 8.16
CA SER A 198 0.71 -17.32 9.45
C SER A 198 2.19 -16.98 9.31
N LYS A 199 2.83 -17.37 8.19
CA LYS A 199 4.26 -17.17 7.90
C LYS A 199 4.55 -16.59 6.52
N ASN A 200 3.96 -17.20 5.50
CA ASN A 200 4.26 -16.96 4.08
C ASN A 200 3.02 -16.39 3.36
N GLU A 201 3.20 -15.85 2.16
CA GLU A 201 2.12 -15.16 1.42
C GLU A 201 1.68 -15.95 0.17
N PRO A 202 0.54 -16.69 0.22
CA PRO A 202 0.03 -17.45 -0.94
C PRO A 202 -0.35 -16.55 -2.12
N LEU A 203 -0.59 -15.25 -1.87
CA LEU A 203 -0.82 -14.27 -2.93
C LEU A 203 -0.16 -12.93 -2.62
N LYS A 204 0.64 -12.43 -3.56
CA LYS A 204 1.05 -11.03 -3.64
C LYS A 204 0.78 -10.49 -5.05
N ILE A 205 -0.23 -9.63 -5.21
CA ILE A 205 -0.51 -8.92 -6.46
C ILE A 205 0.40 -7.70 -6.54
N MET A 206 1.18 -7.62 -7.62
CA MET A 206 2.27 -6.66 -7.82
C MET A 206 1.98 -5.76 -9.01
N TYR A 207 2.27 -4.47 -8.86
CA TYR A 207 2.48 -3.55 -9.97
C TYR A 207 3.95 -3.08 -9.95
N ARG A 208 4.62 -3.12 -11.11
CA ARG A 208 6.00 -2.62 -11.26
C ARG A 208 6.18 -1.91 -12.59
N LYS A 209 6.70 -0.70 -12.56
CA LYS A 209 6.96 0.11 -13.77
C LYS A 209 8.38 0.68 -13.68
N LEU A 210 9.21 0.49 -14.71
CA LEU A 210 10.53 1.12 -14.70
C LEU A 210 10.41 2.64 -14.97
N PRO A 211 11.36 3.47 -14.49
CA PRO A 211 11.30 4.92 -14.66
C PRO A 211 11.21 5.35 -16.13
N GLU A 212 11.89 4.63 -17.03
CA GLU A 212 11.97 4.94 -18.47
C GLU A 212 10.80 4.42 -19.31
N HIS A 213 9.87 3.63 -18.75
CA HIS A 213 8.74 3.04 -19.48
C HIS A 213 7.50 3.94 -19.43
N GLU A 214 6.58 3.80 -20.38
CA GLU A 214 5.22 4.34 -20.30
C GLU A 214 4.31 3.36 -19.54
N TYR A 215 4.43 2.05 -19.81
CA TYR A 215 3.60 1.01 -19.21
C TYR A 215 4.30 0.31 -18.04
N GLY A 216 3.54 0.00 -17.00
CA GLY A 216 3.94 -0.91 -15.92
C GLY A 216 3.37 -2.31 -16.13
N SER A 217 3.96 -3.29 -15.47
CA SER A 217 3.50 -4.68 -15.53
C SER A 217 2.71 -5.04 -14.28
N VAL A 218 1.58 -5.71 -14.47
CA VAL A 218 0.83 -6.40 -13.42
C VAL A 218 1.20 -7.88 -13.47
N TYR A 219 1.58 -8.42 -12.33
CA TYR A 219 1.85 -9.83 -12.11
C TYR A 219 1.47 -10.19 -10.68
N TRP A 220 1.38 -11.47 -10.37
CA TRP A 220 1.24 -11.92 -8.99
C TRP A 220 2.29 -12.99 -8.67
N ASN A 221 2.62 -13.11 -7.38
CA ASN A 221 3.50 -14.13 -6.85
C ASN A 221 2.72 -15.06 -5.91
N TYR A 222 2.93 -16.37 -6.02
CA TYR A 222 2.68 -17.37 -4.99
C TYR A 222 3.99 -17.63 -4.25
N GLU A 223 4.06 -17.36 -2.94
CA GLU A 223 5.19 -17.82 -2.13
C GLU A 223 4.99 -19.29 -1.76
N THR A 224 5.98 -20.14 -2.05
CA THR A 224 5.93 -21.55 -1.66
C THR A 224 5.93 -21.70 -0.14
N ASN A 225 5.05 -22.53 0.42
CA ASN A 225 4.91 -22.65 1.87
C ASN A 225 5.98 -23.58 2.48
N ALA A 226 7.24 -23.18 2.41
CA ALA A 226 8.31 -23.88 3.13
C ALA A 226 8.31 -23.44 4.60
N LEU A 227 8.31 -24.43 5.50
CA LEU A 227 8.16 -24.25 6.95
C LEU A 227 9.26 -25.02 7.71
N GLY A 228 9.41 -24.72 9.01
CA GLY A 228 10.41 -25.37 9.87
C GLY A 228 11.84 -25.13 9.39
N ASP A 229 12.65 -26.18 9.36
CA ASP A 229 14.06 -26.13 8.91
C ASP A 229 14.19 -25.69 7.43
N ASP A 230 13.19 -26.01 6.61
CA ASP A 230 13.14 -25.63 5.19
C ASP A 230 12.66 -24.19 4.94
N TYR A 231 12.32 -23.39 5.98
CA TYR A 231 11.81 -22.01 5.83
C TYR A 231 12.74 -21.08 5.02
N SER A 232 14.03 -21.40 4.92
CA SER A 232 15.00 -20.69 4.08
C SER A 232 14.86 -20.96 2.58
N GLN A 233 14.14 -22.02 2.19
CA GLN A 233 13.98 -22.50 0.81
C GLN A 233 12.75 -21.95 0.09
N ARG A 234 11.84 -21.29 0.81
CA ARG A 234 10.64 -20.65 0.22
C ARG A 234 11.03 -19.66 -0.87
N ARG A 235 10.17 -19.52 -1.88
CA ARG A 235 10.39 -18.61 -3.01
C ARG A 235 9.06 -18.11 -3.58
N ASP A 236 9.10 -16.90 -4.11
CA ASP A 236 8.04 -16.38 -4.99
C ASP A 236 8.12 -17.05 -6.37
N ILE A 237 7.10 -17.84 -6.71
CA ILE A 237 6.80 -18.27 -8.08
C ILE A 237 5.88 -17.22 -8.68
N ARG A 238 6.17 -16.75 -9.91
CA ARG A 238 5.53 -15.57 -10.50
C ARG A 238 4.73 -15.88 -11.77
N HIS A 239 3.63 -15.16 -11.91
CA HIS A 239 2.65 -15.33 -12.97
C HIS A 239 2.31 -13.97 -13.59
N GLU A 240 2.51 -13.84 -14.89
CA GLU A 240 2.35 -12.57 -15.61
C GLU A 240 0.88 -12.35 -16.00
N VAL A 241 0.35 -11.16 -15.75
CA VAL A 241 -1.05 -10.80 -16.06
C VAL A 241 -1.09 -9.85 -17.26
N PHE A 242 -0.52 -8.66 -17.10
CA PHE A 242 -0.42 -7.63 -18.13
C PHE A 242 1.01 -7.09 -18.17
N GLY A 243 1.58 -6.91 -19.36
CA GLY A 243 2.99 -6.54 -19.51
C GLY A 243 3.92 -7.74 -19.33
N GLN A 244 5.12 -7.49 -18.80
CA GLN A 244 6.16 -8.51 -18.58
C GLN A 244 6.89 -8.28 -17.25
N SER A 245 7.15 -9.35 -16.51
CA SER A 245 7.88 -9.29 -15.23
C SER A 245 9.40 -9.32 -15.43
N GLY A 246 10.15 -9.18 -14.33
CA GLY A 246 11.61 -9.38 -14.36
C GLY A 246 12.43 -8.33 -15.15
N LEU A 247 11.78 -7.29 -15.68
CA LEU A 247 12.41 -6.22 -16.46
C LEU A 247 13.60 -5.57 -15.72
N ARG A 248 14.58 -5.12 -16.50
CA ARG A 248 15.85 -4.49 -16.08
C ARG A 248 16.08 -3.20 -16.88
N GLN A 249 17.04 -2.39 -16.46
CA GLN A 249 17.40 -1.14 -17.16
C GLN A 249 17.62 -1.40 -18.66
N GLY A 250 16.98 -0.59 -19.52
CA GLY A 250 17.08 -0.74 -20.97
C GLY A 250 16.30 -1.93 -21.57
N SER A 251 15.46 -2.60 -20.78
CA SER A 251 14.43 -3.49 -21.34
C SER A 251 13.44 -2.67 -22.16
N LYS A 252 12.81 -3.29 -23.17
CA LYS A 252 11.73 -2.65 -23.92
C LYS A 252 10.53 -2.37 -22.99
N ASP A 253 9.79 -1.32 -23.32
CA ASP A 253 8.54 -0.94 -22.68
C ASP A 253 7.50 -2.09 -22.82
N PRO A 254 6.91 -2.59 -21.72
CA PRO A 254 5.93 -3.68 -21.77
C PRO A 254 4.57 -3.15 -22.24
N VAL A 255 4.42 -2.84 -23.53
CA VAL A 255 3.22 -2.18 -24.12
C VAL A 255 1.87 -2.91 -23.94
N THR A 256 1.87 -4.17 -23.50
CA THR A 256 0.64 -4.90 -23.10
C THR A 256 0.23 -4.61 -21.65
N GLY A 257 1.06 -3.92 -20.88
CA GLY A 257 0.90 -3.57 -19.48
C GLY A 257 -0.13 -2.47 -19.20
N ILE A 258 -0.04 -1.87 -18.01
CA ILE A 258 -0.99 -0.90 -17.45
C ILE A 258 -0.23 0.41 -17.17
N LYS A 259 -0.70 1.55 -17.69
CA LYS A 259 -0.08 2.86 -17.41
C LYS A 259 -0.35 3.31 -15.97
N LEU A 260 0.44 4.26 -15.46
CA LEU A 260 0.05 4.96 -14.23
C LEU A 260 -1.27 5.71 -14.46
N GLY A 261 -2.20 5.60 -13.51
CA GLY A 261 -3.57 6.10 -13.66
C GLY A 261 -4.52 5.23 -14.50
N GLU A 262 -4.04 4.25 -15.27
CA GLU A 262 -4.96 3.37 -16.01
C GLU A 262 -5.75 2.49 -15.03
N ILE A 263 -7.08 2.53 -15.13
CA ILE A 263 -7.98 1.78 -14.25
C ILE A 263 -8.06 0.32 -14.72
N PHE A 264 -7.85 -0.59 -13.78
CA PHE A 264 -8.03 -2.03 -13.92
C PHE A 264 -8.68 -2.58 -12.65
N SER A 265 -9.10 -3.85 -12.68
CA SER A 265 -9.55 -4.55 -11.49
C SER A 265 -8.81 -5.87 -11.27
N TYR A 266 -8.78 -6.30 -10.01
CA TYR A 266 -8.50 -7.67 -9.63
C TYR A 266 -9.65 -8.22 -8.78
N ASP A 267 -9.80 -9.52 -8.82
CA ASP A 267 -10.78 -10.29 -8.08
C ASP A 267 -10.09 -11.54 -7.53
N VAL A 268 -10.22 -11.77 -6.22
CA VAL A 268 -9.59 -12.87 -5.49
C VAL A 268 -10.67 -13.63 -4.73
N ASN A 269 -11.12 -14.74 -5.29
CA ASN A 269 -12.11 -15.62 -4.68
C ASN A 269 -11.43 -16.92 -4.21
N VAL A 270 -11.48 -17.21 -2.91
CA VAL A 270 -11.05 -18.50 -2.36
C VAL A 270 -12.30 -19.34 -2.09
N GLU A 271 -12.51 -20.37 -2.90
CA GLU A 271 -13.67 -21.27 -2.83
C GLU A 271 -13.19 -22.72 -2.69
N GLY A 272 -13.66 -23.41 -1.65
CA GLY A 272 -13.12 -24.71 -1.28
C GLY A 272 -11.63 -24.59 -0.91
N ASP A 273 -10.78 -25.26 -1.69
CA ASP A 273 -9.32 -25.20 -1.58
C ASP A 273 -8.65 -24.38 -2.69
N ILE A 274 -9.45 -23.82 -3.60
CA ILE A 274 -8.96 -23.16 -4.81
C ILE A 274 -8.99 -21.65 -4.62
N MET A 275 -7.86 -21.00 -4.85
CA MET A 275 -7.78 -19.56 -5.08
C MET A 275 -7.96 -19.29 -6.57
N HIS A 276 -9.12 -18.73 -6.89
CA HIS A 276 -9.47 -18.18 -8.20
C HIS A 276 -9.06 -16.70 -8.26
N LEU A 277 -8.28 -16.34 -9.28
CA LEU A 277 -7.85 -14.97 -9.55
C LEU A 277 -8.40 -14.53 -10.90
N THR A 278 -9.10 -13.40 -10.94
CA THR A 278 -9.49 -12.73 -12.19
C THR A 278 -8.90 -11.32 -12.23
N PHE A 279 -8.30 -10.95 -13.35
CA PHE A 279 -7.77 -9.61 -13.58
C PHE A 279 -8.39 -9.01 -14.84
N THR A 280 -8.88 -7.78 -14.75
CA THR A 280 -9.58 -7.11 -15.85
C THR A 280 -8.95 -5.77 -16.16
N LYS A 281 -8.35 -5.65 -17.35
CA LYS A 281 -7.89 -4.38 -17.92
C LYS A 281 -9.04 -3.72 -18.67
N ASN A 282 -9.18 -2.40 -18.53
CA ASN A 282 -10.30 -1.64 -19.10
C ASN A 282 -11.70 -2.17 -18.70
N PRO A 283 -11.99 -2.34 -17.39
CA PRO A 283 -13.27 -2.88 -16.92
C PRO A 283 -14.45 -2.04 -17.41
N GLY A 284 -15.50 -2.70 -17.89
CA GLY A 284 -16.72 -2.06 -18.41
C GLY A 284 -16.59 -1.39 -19.77
N LYS A 285 -15.44 -1.48 -20.46
CA LYS A 285 -15.22 -0.87 -21.78
C LYS A 285 -15.26 -1.90 -22.92
N PRO A 286 -15.53 -1.50 -24.18
CA PRO A 286 -15.53 -2.43 -25.31
C PRO A 286 -14.20 -3.15 -25.58
N ASN A 287 -13.08 -2.59 -25.13
CA ASN A 287 -11.72 -3.15 -25.25
C ASN A 287 -11.24 -3.84 -23.96
N GLN A 288 -12.16 -4.39 -23.16
CA GLN A 288 -11.85 -5.12 -21.94
C GLN A 288 -11.00 -6.37 -22.22
N GLU A 289 -9.95 -6.59 -21.43
CA GLU A 289 -9.12 -7.79 -21.49
C GLU A 289 -9.14 -8.49 -20.11
N ILE A 290 -9.42 -9.79 -20.09
CA ILE A 290 -9.51 -10.60 -18.88
C ILE A 290 -8.37 -11.64 -18.87
N LYS A 291 -7.75 -11.85 -17.70
CA LYS A 291 -6.89 -13.00 -17.39
C LYS A 291 -7.42 -13.72 -16.16
N THR A 292 -7.40 -15.05 -16.17
CA THR A 292 -7.79 -15.89 -15.03
C THR A 292 -6.68 -16.86 -14.64
N PHE A 293 -6.62 -17.21 -13.36
CA PHE A 293 -5.69 -18.20 -12.82
C PHE A 293 -6.34 -18.94 -11.65
N ASP A 294 -6.07 -20.24 -11.54
CA ASP A 294 -6.49 -21.07 -10.42
C ASP A 294 -5.26 -21.69 -9.73
N ILE A 295 -5.24 -21.66 -8.40
CA ILE A 295 -4.30 -22.46 -7.59
C ILE A 295 -5.07 -23.26 -6.55
N ASP A 296 -4.85 -24.56 -6.53
CA ASP A 296 -5.10 -25.44 -5.38
C ASP A 296 -4.12 -25.08 -4.25
N LEU A 297 -4.61 -24.37 -3.24
CA LEU A 297 -3.82 -23.93 -2.09
C LEU A 297 -3.48 -25.09 -1.15
N ALA A 298 -4.28 -26.15 -1.11
CA ALA A 298 -4.07 -27.28 -0.21
C ALA A 298 -2.87 -28.14 -0.63
N LYS A 299 -2.75 -28.41 -1.93
CA LYS A 299 -1.88 -29.45 -2.51
C LYS A 299 -0.37 -29.25 -2.32
N GLY A 300 0.08 -28.00 -2.25
CA GLY A 300 1.50 -27.67 -2.27
C GLY A 300 2.23 -28.21 -3.51
N LYS A 301 3.55 -28.39 -3.38
CA LYS A 301 4.47 -28.81 -4.46
C LYS A 301 4.29 -28.03 -5.76
N TYR A 302 3.92 -26.76 -5.68
CA TYR A 302 3.54 -25.96 -6.83
C TYR A 302 4.70 -25.86 -7.83
N GLN A 303 4.43 -26.17 -9.09
CA GLN A 303 5.42 -26.32 -10.17
C GLN A 303 6.63 -27.20 -9.80
N GLY A 304 6.41 -28.23 -8.97
CA GLY A 304 7.44 -29.20 -8.57
C GLY A 304 8.39 -28.72 -7.48
N ASP A 305 8.11 -27.61 -6.79
CA ASP A 305 8.90 -27.22 -5.62
C ASP A 305 8.70 -28.21 -4.47
N LYS A 306 9.69 -29.05 -4.20
CA LYS A 306 9.63 -30.08 -3.14
C LYS A 306 9.48 -29.51 -1.72
N TYR A 307 9.77 -28.22 -1.49
CA TYR A 307 9.69 -27.56 -0.18
C TYR A 307 8.33 -26.91 0.06
N ASP A 308 7.52 -26.74 -0.98
CA ASP A 308 6.18 -26.19 -0.86
C ASP A 308 5.23 -27.20 -0.20
N GLN A 309 4.85 -26.94 1.05
CA GLN A 309 3.94 -27.80 1.82
C GLN A 309 2.46 -27.51 1.52
N GLY A 310 2.16 -26.46 0.75
CA GLY A 310 0.80 -25.96 0.59
C GLY A 310 0.29 -25.27 1.86
N TYR A 311 -0.89 -24.69 1.78
CA TYR A 311 -1.53 -23.87 2.81
C TYR A 311 -2.72 -24.56 3.49
N ALA A 312 -2.89 -25.88 3.30
CA ALA A 312 -3.99 -26.68 3.87
C ALA A 312 -4.18 -26.50 5.37
N ASN A 313 -3.11 -26.31 6.14
CA ASN A 313 -3.15 -26.17 7.59
C ASN A 313 -2.69 -24.79 8.09
N ASP A 314 -2.86 -23.75 7.25
CA ASP A 314 -2.52 -22.38 7.60
C ASP A 314 -3.76 -21.48 7.70
N TRP A 315 -3.71 -20.49 8.58
CA TRP A 315 -4.74 -19.47 8.71
C TRP A 315 -4.32 -18.20 7.97
N MET A 316 -5.29 -17.56 7.33
CA MET A 316 -5.05 -16.56 6.30
C MET A 316 -5.90 -15.30 6.53
N TYR A 317 -5.45 -14.18 5.97
CA TYR A 317 -6.19 -12.93 5.97
C TYR A 317 -5.87 -12.09 4.74
N PHE A 318 -6.90 -11.41 4.23
CA PHE A 318 -6.80 -10.50 3.08
C PHE A 318 -6.15 -9.16 3.47
N LYS A 319 -5.48 -8.54 2.50
CA LYS A 319 -4.84 -7.22 2.63
C LYS A 319 -4.93 -6.46 1.30
N ALA A 320 -5.11 -5.14 1.36
CA ALA A 320 -5.20 -4.27 0.18
C ALA A 320 -4.67 -2.86 0.48
N GLY A 321 -4.14 -2.17 -0.52
CA GLY A 321 -3.64 -0.79 -0.39
C GLY A 321 -2.36 -0.57 -1.19
N THR A 322 -1.33 0.02 -0.57
CA THR A 322 0.03 0.11 -1.14
C THR A 322 1.06 -0.38 -0.13
N TYR A 323 1.65 -1.54 -0.41
CA TYR A 323 2.78 -2.09 0.33
C TYR A 323 4.04 -1.91 -0.54
N ASN A 324 4.76 -0.81 -0.31
CA ASN A 324 5.84 -0.33 -1.17
C ASN A 324 7.06 -1.25 -1.07
N GLN A 325 7.45 -1.89 -2.18
CA GLN A 325 8.58 -2.81 -2.22
C GLN A 325 9.92 -2.09 -2.42
N CYS A 326 9.89 -0.78 -2.69
CA CYS A 326 11.06 0.04 -2.96
C CYS A 326 11.70 0.57 -1.67
N ASN A 327 12.24 -0.32 -0.85
CA ASN A 327 12.94 0.08 0.38
C ASN A 327 14.39 0.55 0.12
N THR A 328 14.92 1.35 1.05
CA THR A 328 16.30 1.87 1.01
C THR A 328 17.38 0.85 1.37
N GLY A 329 17.02 -0.42 1.54
CA GLY A 329 17.93 -1.52 1.87
C GLY A 329 18.11 -2.46 0.69
N SER A 330 17.31 -3.53 0.66
CA SER A 330 17.41 -4.60 -0.35
C SER A 330 17.07 -4.14 -1.78
N SER A 331 16.23 -3.12 -1.94
CA SER A 331 15.83 -2.56 -3.24
C SER A 331 16.68 -1.35 -3.69
N GLY A 332 17.50 -0.79 -2.79
CA GLY A 332 18.42 0.31 -3.10
C GLY A 332 17.77 1.64 -3.47
N CYS A 333 16.50 1.86 -3.10
CA CYS A 333 15.77 3.09 -3.41
C CYS A 333 16.23 4.25 -2.49
N SER A 334 16.13 5.49 -2.94
CA SER A 334 16.32 6.66 -2.07
C SER A 334 15.07 6.94 -1.24
N ASN A 335 15.16 7.86 -0.28
CA ASN A 335 14.01 8.35 0.49
C ASN A 335 14.13 9.86 0.70
N ASN A 336 14.21 10.58 -0.42
CA ASN A 336 14.40 12.03 -0.51
C ASN A 336 13.07 12.80 -0.47
N GLY A 337 11.94 12.09 -0.33
CA GLY A 337 10.59 12.67 -0.21
C GLY A 337 9.74 12.51 -1.47
N ILE A 338 8.49 12.97 -1.37
CA ILE A 338 7.46 12.83 -2.41
C ILE A 338 7.86 13.59 -3.69
N GLU A 339 8.43 14.80 -3.55
CA GLU A 339 8.89 15.62 -4.69
C GLU A 339 9.99 14.95 -5.53
N ALA A 340 10.82 14.12 -4.90
CA ALA A 340 11.87 13.35 -5.57
C ALA A 340 11.34 12.06 -6.23
N GLY A 341 10.04 11.76 -6.07
CA GLY A 341 9.41 10.53 -6.58
C GLY A 341 9.57 9.30 -5.68
N ASP A 342 10.10 9.43 -4.46
CA ASP A 342 10.46 8.31 -3.57
C ASP A 342 9.28 7.75 -2.73
N TYR A 343 8.20 7.37 -3.42
CA TYR A 343 6.99 6.84 -2.82
C TYR A 343 6.23 5.89 -3.77
N ALA A 344 5.15 5.27 -3.30
CA ALA A 344 4.14 4.62 -4.13
C ALA A 344 2.75 5.12 -3.76
N LYS A 345 1.84 5.22 -4.73
CA LYS A 345 0.44 5.66 -4.53
C LYS A 345 -0.54 4.86 -5.38
N VAL A 346 -1.67 4.49 -4.79
CA VAL A 346 -2.73 3.66 -5.38
C VAL A 346 -4.09 4.23 -4.98
N SER A 347 -5.01 4.34 -5.93
CA SER A 347 -6.37 4.85 -5.72
C SER A 347 -7.39 3.77 -6.01
N PHE A 348 -8.23 3.44 -5.03
CA PHE A 348 -9.30 2.44 -5.13
C PHE A 348 -10.64 3.15 -5.40
N PHE A 349 -11.32 2.75 -6.46
CA PHE A 349 -12.64 3.26 -6.86
C PHE A 349 -13.78 2.32 -6.45
N GLN A 350 -13.50 1.02 -6.39
CA GLN A 350 -14.38 0.01 -5.80
C GLN A 350 -13.54 -0.94 -4.96
N PHE A 351 -14.06 -1.35 -3.81
CA PHE A 351 -13.41 -2.31 -2.92
C PHE A 351 -14.44 -3.05 -2.09
N SER A 352 -14.32 -4.37 -1.96
CA SER A 352 -15.19 -5.21 -1.15
C SER A 352 -14.47 -6.41 -0.54
N LEU A 353 -15.01 -6.92 0.56
CA LEU A 353 -14.61 -8.18 1.19
C LEU A 353 -15.84 -8.94 1.69
N ASP A 354 -16.17 -10.06 1.05
CA ASP A 354 -17.21 -10.98 1.52
C ASP A 354 -16.58 -12.20 2.20
N GLN A 355 -16.92 -12.37 3.49
CA GLN A 355 -16.38 -13.33 4.47
C GLN A 355 -17.28 -13.42 5.70
#